data_AF-A0A2P6S4V8-F1
#
_entry.id   AF-A0A2P6S4V8-F1
#
_cell.length_a   1.000
_cell.length_b   1.000
_cell.length_c   1.000
_cell.angle_alpha   90.00
_cell.angle_beta   90.00
_cell.angle_gamma   90.00
#
_symmetry.space_group_name_H-M   'P 1'
#
loop_
_entity.id
_entity.type
_entity.pdbx_description
1 polymer ?
#
loop_
_entity_poly.entity_id
_entity_poly.type
_entity_poly.pdbx_seq_one_letter_code
_entity_poly.pdbx_strand_id
1 'polypeptide(L)'
;MDARFFLALSLCFFFFLFFFPHVSHSRARISDVIPKKQTVGSLIRMKRGPSSATFDPSRVSQLSWSPRAFIYKNFLSEEECDHLINLAKDKLEVSMVADNDSGKSIKSEVRTSSGMFLSKAQDEVVSNIESKIAAWTFLPIENGEAMQILHYENGQKYEPHFDYFHDKANQELGGHRVATVLMYLSNVEKGGETVFPHAQVKTVEAKDEVLSDCAKNGYSVKPFKGDALLFFSLLPNATTDPNSLHGSCPVIEGEKWSATKWIHVRSFEDSIRQGTSGECKDANANCFTWAKAGECEKNPVYMVGSEDLPGFCRKSCKVCSS
;
A
#
# COMPACT_ATOMS: atom_id res chain seq x y z
N MET A 1 38.76 23.02 -47.22
CA MET A 1 38.55 24.15 -46.31
C MET A 1 37.74 23.65 -45.11
N ASP A 2 38.23 23.55 -43.90
CA ASP A 2 39.59 23.47 -43.38
C ASP A 2 39.48 22.93 -41.95
N ALA A 3 40.39 22.02 -41.60
CA ALA A 3 40.59 21.50 -40.27
C ALA A 3 41.52 22.46 -39.50
N ARG A 4 40.97 23.29 -38.60
CA ARG A 4 41.73 24.01 -37.56
C ARG A 4 40.82 24.33 -36.39
N PHE A 5 40.96 23.60 -35.28
CA PHE A 5 40.92 24.10 -33.90
C PHE A 5 41.07 22.88 -32.96
N PHE A 6 42.32 22.43 -32.87
CA PHE A 6 42.83 21.45 -31.92
C PHE A 6 43.74 22.22 -30.94
N LEU A 7 43.75 21.82 -29.68
CA LEU A 7 44.77 22.12 -28.66
C LEU A 7 44.98 23.59 -28.24
N ALA A 8 44.39 23.97 -27.11
CA ALA A 8 45.01 24.89 -26.15
C ALA A 8 44.40 24.70 -24.75
N LEU A 9 45.22 24.86 -23.71
CA LEU A 9 44.93 24.73 -22.27
C LEU A 9 44.93 23.32 -21.65
N SER A 10 45.99 22.58 -21.94
CA SER A 10 46.74 21.88 -20.89
C SER A 10 47.98 22.73 -20.56
N LEU A 11 48.40 22.77 -19.29
CA LEU A 11 49.52 23.53 -18.69
C LEU A 11 49.16 24.91 -18.11
N CYS A 12 48.76 24.91 -16.84
CA CYS A 12 49.14 25.92 -15.83
C CYS A 12 48.50 25.52 -14.49
N PHE A 13 49.23 24.76 -13.65
CA PHE A 13 49.20 24.84 -12.17
C PHE A 13 50.14 23.76 -11.56
N PHE A 14 51.32 23.59 -12.17
CA PHE A 14 52.50 23.04 -11.51
C PHE A 14 53.48 24.19 -11.43
N PHE A 15 53.54 24.89 -10.30
CA PHE A 15 54.69 25.64 -9.78
C PHE A 15 54.17 26.47 -8.60
N PHE A 16 54.47 26.02 -7.38
CA PHE A 16 54.84 26.81 -6.19
C PHE A 16 54.73 25.91 -4.95
N LEU A 17 55.50 24.82 -4.96
CA LEU A 17 56.15 24.30 -3.75
C LEU A 17 57.43 25.14 -3.55
N PHE A 18 57.82 25.32 -2.29
CA PHE A 18 58.95 26.11 -1.76
C PHE A 18 58.63 27.53 -1.26
N PHE A 19 58.02 27.61 -0.07
CA PHE A 19 58.47 28.47 1.03
C PHE A 19 57.97 27.89 2.37
N PHE A 20 58.87 27.23 3.10
CA PHE A 20 58.71 26.87 4.53
C PHE A 20 59.12 28.09 5.38
N PRO A 21 58.61 28.28 6.63
CA PRO A 21 59.19 27.55 7.76
C PRO A 21 58.22 27.11 8.88
N HIS A 22 58.64 26.00 9.50
CA HIS A 22 58.39 25.48 10.85
C HIS A 22 57.65 26.37 11.88
N VAL A 23 56.57 25.83 12.47
CA VAL A 23 56.24 25.99 13.90
C VAL A 23 55.71 24.65 14.45
N SER A 24 56.26 24.26 15.60
CA SER A 24 56.00 23.03 16.38
C SER A 24 54.85 23.23 17.38
N HIS A 25 54.39 22.13 18.00
CA HIS A 25 53.44 21.98 19.14
C HIS A 25 51.98 21.70 18.72
N SER A 26 51.23 20.77 19.33
CA SER A 26 51.46 19.79 20.39
C SER A 26 50.35 18.75 20.31
N ARG A 27 50.66 17.51 20.67
CA ARG A 27 49.74 16.37 20.68
C ARG A 27 48.77 16.50 21.87
N ALA A 28 47.59 17.06 21.66
CA ALA A 28 46.52 17.02 22.65
C ALA A 28 45.71 15.72 22.47
N ARG A 29 45.88 14.77 23.39
CA ARG A 29 44.88 13.72 23.63
C ARG A 29 43.67 14.40 24.27
N ILE A 30 42.56 14.45 23.56
CA ILE A 30 41.25 14.71 24.17
C ILE A 30 40.51 13.38 24.16
N SER A 31 40.40 12.81 25.35
CA SER A 31 39.52 11.70 25.66
C SER A 31 38.08 12.21 25.74
N ASP A 32 37.35 12.16 24.63
CA ASP A 32 35.91 12.41 24.65
C ASP A 32 35.14 11.09 24.55
N VAL A 33 34.59 10.76 25.72
CA VAL A 33 33.55 9.75 25.93
C VAL A 33 32.36 10.11 25.04
N ILE A 34 32.16 9.35 23.97
CA ILE A 34 30.94 9.43 23.16
C ILE A 34 29.78 8.89 24.01
N PRO A 35 28.77 9.69 24.37
CA PRO A 35 27.58 9.16 25.00
C PRO A 35 26.81 8.37 23.94
N LYS A 36 26.52 7.09 24.20
CA LYS A 36 25.55 6.30 23.43
C LYS A 36 24.22 7.05 23.45
N LYS A 37 23.92 7.76 22.37
CA LYS A 37 22.59 8.33 22.15
C LYS A 37 21.66 7.15 21.87
N GLN A 38 20.83 6.78 22.84
CA GLN A 38 19.68 5.92 22.62
C GLN A 38 18.83 6.56 21.52
N THR A 39 18.81 5.93 20.35
CA THR A 39 17.90 6.29 19.27
C THR A 39 16.50 5.91 19.73
N VAL A 40 15.81 6.86 20.36
CA VAL A 40 14.36 6.76 20.55
C VAL A 40 13.77 6.84 19.15
N GLY A 41 13.27 5.71 18.64
CA GLY A 41 12.59 5.64 17.35
C GLY A 41 11.49 6.70 17.29
N SER A 42 11.50 7.52 16.24
CA SER A 42 10.53 8.59 16.07
C SER A 42 9.18 8.00 15.66
N LEU A 43 8.37 7.63 16.65
CA LEU A 43 6.98 7.20 16.42
C LEU A 43 6.15 8.40 15.96
N ILE A 44 5.58 8.33 14.76
CA ILE A 44 4.58 9.30 14.29
C ILE A 44 3.24 8.89 14.92
N ARG A 45 2.67 9.81 15.70
CA ARG A 45 1.35 9.64 16.33
C ARG A 45 0.34 10.56 15.67
N MET A 46 -0.65 10.00 14.98
CA MET A 46 -1.78 10.79 14.51
C MET A 46 -2.64 11.23 15.71
N LYS A 47 -2.75 12.54 15.93
CA LYS A 47 -3.50 13.13 17.07
C LYS A 47 -5.00 13.31 16.81
N ARG A 48 -5.55 12.84 15.69
CA ARG A 48 -6.97 13.00 15.35
C ARG A 48 -7.61 11.65 15.06
N GLY A 49 -8.33 11.13 16.06
CA GLY A 49 -9.07 9.87 16.03
C GLY A 49 -9.09 9.21 17.43
N PRO A 50 -10.10 8.40 17.78
CA PRO A 50 -10.17 7.72 19.07
C PRO A 50 -9.06 6.66 19.27
N SER A 51 -8.33 6.29 18.22
CA SER A 51 -7.21 5.33 18.28
C SER A 51 -5.86 6.06 18.13
N SER A 52 -4.98 5.83 19.11
CA SER A 52 -3.57 6.29 19.07
C SER A 52 -2.72 5.32 18.26
N ALA A 53 -3.02 5.14 16.97
CA ALA A 53 -2.20 4.31 16.10
C ALA A 53 -0.77 4.87 16.06
N THR A 54 0.19 4.09 16.57
CA THR A 54 1.62 4.42 16.54
C THR A 54 2.24 3.85 15.28
N PHE A 55 2.80 4.72 14.44
CA PHE A 55 3.51 4.33 13.22
C PHE A 55 5.02 4.50 13.41
N ASP A 56 5.79 3.43 13.17
CA ASP A 56 7.26 3.46 13.14
C ASP A 56 7.74 3.34 11.69
N PRO A 57 8.13 4.45 11.04
CA PRO A 57 8.60 4.44 9.66
C PRO A 57 9.90 3.65 9.47
N SER A 58 10.69 3.43 10.53
CA SER A 58 11.99 2.75 10.43
C SER A 58 11.86 1.26 10.07
N ARG A 59 10.65 0.69 10.24
CA ARG A 59 10.33 -0.70 9.90
C ARG A 59 9.77 -0.88 8.49
N VAL A 60 9.67 0.21 7.71
CA VAL A 60 9.20 0.18 6.33
C VAL A 60 10.38 0.15 5.36
N SER A 61 10.36 -0.78 4.41
CA SER A 61 11.31 -0.85 3.32
C SER A 61 10.59 -0.74 1.97
N GLN A 62 11.12 0.11 1.10
CA GLN A 62 10.65 0.23 -0.29
C GLN A 62 11.18 -0.96 -1.10
N LEU A 63 10.27 -1.70 -1.73
CA LEU A 63 10.60 -2.89 -2.54
C LEU A 63 10.72 -2.55 -4.03
N SER A 64 9.78 -1.75 -4.54
CA SER A 64 9.70 -1.38 -5.96
C SER A 64 9.00 -0.03 -6.14
N TRP A 65 9.32 0.65 -7.23
CA TRP A 65 8.58 1.83 -7.72
C TRP A 65 7.63 1.48 -8.88
N SER A 66 7.79 0.31 -9.50
CA SER A 66 7.00 -0.16 -10.63
C SER A 66 6.73 -1.68 -10.46
N PRO A 67 5.62 -2.08 -9.83
CA PRO A 67 4.63 -1.22 -9.17
C PRO A 67 5.19 -0.61 -7.88
N ARG A 68 4.55 0.44 -7.36
CA ARG A 68 4.90 0.96 -6.03
C ARG A 68 4.56 -0.09 -4.97
N ALA A 69 5.58 -0.61 -4.30
CA ALA A 69 5.43 -1.66 -3.28
C ALA A 69 6.38 -1.42 -2.09
N PHE A 70 5.86 -1.63 -0.89
CA PHE A 70 6.55 -1.40 0.39
C PHE A 70 6.22 -2.52 1.37
N ILE A 71 7.22 -3.04 2.07
CA ILE A 71 7.03 -3.98 3.18
C ILE A 71 7.13 -3.22 4.50
N TYR A 72 6.22 -3.51 5.43
CA TYR A 72 6.32 -3.09 6.82
C TYR A 72 6.58 -4.33 7.67
N LYS A 73 7.78 -4.40 8.25
CA LYS A 73 8.17 -5.46 9.16
C LYS A 73 7.46 -5.38 10.52
N ASN A 74 6.88 -6.49 10.96
CA ASN A 74 6.15 -6.59 12.24
C ASN A 74 5.05 -5.52 12.37
N PHE A 75 4.27 -5.35 11.30
CA PHE A 75 3.11 -4.46 11.27
C PHE A 75 2.01 -4.91 12.25
N LEU A 76 1.76 -6.22 12.27
CA LEU A 76 0.92 -6.89 13.26
C LEU A 76 1.80 -7.56 14.32
N SER A 77 1.32 -7.56 15.55
CA SER A 77 1.79 -8.45 16.62
C SER A 77 1.35 -9.89 16.35
N GLU A 78 2.01 -10.86 16.99
CA GLU A 78 1.63 -12.26 16.85
C GLU A 78 0.20 -12.50 17.37
N GLU A 79 -0.18 -11.81 18.44
CA GLU A 79 -1.53 -11.87 19.03
C GLU A 79 -2.59 -11.30 18.09
N GLU A 80 -2.30 -10.19 17.40
CA GLU A 80 -3.18 -9.63 16.36
C GLU A 80 -3.35 -10.63 15.20
N CYS A 81 -2.27 -11.30 14.76
CA CYS A 81 -2.36 -12.33 13.73
C CYS A 81 -3.24 -13.51 14.16
N ASP A 82 -3.01 -14.05 15.35
CA ASP A 82 -3.75 -15.21 15.86
C ASP A 82 -5.21 -14.87 16.13
N HIS A 83 -5.51 -13.63 16.57
CA HIS A 83 -6.87 -13.14 16.71
C HIS A 83 -7.62 -13.17 15.39
N LEU A 84 -7.04 -12.62 14.32
CA LEU A 84 -7.66 -12.61 12.99
C LEU A 84 -7.90 -14.03 12.45
N ILE A 85 -6.95 -14.96 12.65
CA ILE A 85 -7.12 -16.36 12.26
C ILE A 85 -8.27 -16.99 13.05
N ASN A 86 -8.32 -16.79 14.37
CA ASN A 86 -9.36 -17.37 15.23
C ASN A 86 -10.77 -16.85 14.91
N LEU A 87 -10.91 -15.60 14.49
CA LEU A 87 -12.21 -15.06 14.05
C LEU A 87 -12.73 -15.75 12.77
N ALA A 88 -11.81 -16.28 11.95
CA ALA A 88 -12.08 -16.74 10.60
C ALA A 88 -12.11 -18.25 10.41
N LYS A 89 -11.26 -19.01 11.12
CA LYS A 89 -10.98 -20.43 10.84
C LYS A 89 -12.21 -21.33 10.70
N ASP A 90 -13.26 -21.07 11.47
CA ASP A 90 -14.48 -21.88 11.48
C ASP A 90 -15.56 -21.40 10.49
N LYS A 91 -15.25 -20.39 9.65
CA LYS A 91 -16.19 -19.69 8.76
C LYS A 91 -15.67 -19.53 7.34
N LEU A 92 -14.58 -20.21 6.99
CA LEU A 92 -13.96 -20.11 5.66
C LEU A 92 -14.82 -20.83 4.62
N GLU A 93 -15.04 -20.17 3.49
CA GLU A 93 -15.65 -20.76 2.30
C GLU A 93 -14.69 -20.69 1.13
N VAL A 94 -14.94 -21.44 0.05
CA VAL A 94 -14.10 -21.37 -1.16
C VAL A 94 -14.08 -19.92 -1.68
N SER A 95 -12.89 -19.40 -1.93
CA SER A 95 -12.72 -18.00 -2.33
C SER A 95 -13.31 -17.73 -3.71
N MET A 96 -13.89 -16.54 -3.86
CA MET A 96 -14.49 -16.07 -5.10
C MET A 96 -13.63 -14.97 -5.75
N VAL A 97 -13.87 -14.72 -7.04
CA VAL A 97 -13.26 -13.63 -7.82
C VAL A 97 -14.36 -12.80 -8.48
N ALA A 98 -14.09 -11.51 -8.74
CA ALA A 98 -15.00 -10.68 -9.53
C ALA A 98 -14.84 -11.04 -11.02
N ASP A 99 -15.96 -11.34 -11.69
CA ASP A 99 -16.01 -11.54 -13.13
C ASP A 99 -15.78 -10.21 -13.87
N ASN A 100 -14.90 -10.21 -14.87
CA ASN A 100 -14.48 -8.98 -15.55
C ASN A 100 -15.60 -8.31 -16.35
N ASP A 101 -16.58 -9.07 -16.84
CA ASP A 101 -17.66 -8.55 -17.68
C ASP A 101 -18.88 -8.14 -16.85
N SER A 102 -19.30 -9.02 -15.94
CA SER A 102 -20.52 -8.85 -15.16
C SER A 102 -20.31 -8.26 -13.77
N GLY A 103 -19.07 -8.21 -13.27
CA GLY A 103 -18.73 -7.80 -11.90
C GLY A 103 -19.21 -8.78 -10.82
N LYS A 104 -19.83 -9.91 -11.20
CA LYS A 104 -20.39 -10.88 -10.25
C LYS A 104 -19.28 -11.70 -9.59
N SER A 105 -19.50 -12.03 -8.33
CA SER A 105 -18.64 -12.95 -7.57
C SER A 105 -18.83 -14.39 -8.08
N ILE A 106 -17.78 -15.00 -8.63
CA ILE A 106 -17.79 -16.36 -9.19
C ILE A 106 -16.72 -17.27 -8.56
N LYS A 107 -16.99 -18.57 -8.51
CA LYS A 107 -15.97 -19.59 -8.16
C LYS A 107 -14.96 -19.66 -9.28
N SER A 108 -13.68 -19.80 -8.94
CA SER A 108 -12.61 -19.81 -9.93
C SER A 108 -11.62 -20.94 -9.68
N GLU A 109 -11.15 -21.56 -10.76
CA GLU A 109 -10.03 -22.49 -10.71
C GLU A 109 -8.68 -21.76 -10.55
N VAL A 110 -8.66 -20.44 -10.77
CA VAL A 110 -7.43 -19.64 -10.70
C VAL A 110 -7.13 -19.14 -9.28
N ARG A 111 -8.14 -19.15 -8.38
CA ARG A 111 -8.00 -18.86 -6.95
C ARG A 111 -8.52 -20.04 -6.15
N THR A 112 -7.60 -20.80 -5.57
CA THR A 112 -7.96 -22.07 -4.92
C THR A 112 -7.96 -22.00 -3.39
N SER A 113 -7.80 -20.80 -2.82
CA SER A 113 -7.87 -20.56 -1.38
C SER A 113 -9.28 -20.67 -0.81
N SER A 114 -9.38 -20.80 0.50
CA SER A 114 -10.59 -20.50 1.26
C SER A 114 -10.49 -19.10 1.89
N GLY A 115 -11.62 -18.46 2.16
CA GLY A 115 -11.66 -17.09 2.66
C GLY A 115 -13.00 -16.67 3.26
N MET A 116 -12.96 -15.58 4.02
CA MET A 116 -14.14 -14.91 4.57
C MET A 116 -13.87 -13.43 4.84
N PHE A 117 -14.92 -12.61 4.91
CA PHE A 117 -14.82 -11.17 5.21
C PHE A 117 -15.21 -10.85 6.65
N LEU A 118 -14.30 -10.25 7.42
CA LEU A 118 -14.63 -9.75 8.75
C LEU A 118 -15.52 -8.52 8.63
N SER A 119 -16.41 -8.30 9.60
CA SER A 119 -17.13 -7.03 9.65
C SER A 119 -16.15 -5.87 9.91
N LYS A 120 -16.42 -4.70 9.32
CA LYS A 120 -15.65 -3.49 9.64
C LYS A 120 -15.77 -3.17 11.12
N ALA A 121 -14.66 -2.80 11.76
CA ALA A 121 -14.59 -2.55 13.19
C ALA A 121 -15.33 -3.61 14.04
N GLN A 122 -15.28 -4.90 13.64
CA GLN A 122 -16.00 -6.00 14.28
C GLN A 122 -15.71 -6.09 15.79
N ASP A 123 -14.47 -5.82 16.17
CA ASP A 123 -14.02 -5.67 17.54
C ASP A 123 -12.90 -4.61 17.61
N GLU A 124 -12.42 -4.35 18.83
CA GLU A 124 -11.37 -3.36 19.09
C GLU A 124 -10.06 -3.68 18.37
N VAL A 125 -9.68 -4.96 18.25
CA VAL A 125 -8.45 -5.39 17.57
C VAL A 125 -8.57 -5.09 16.08
N VAL A 126 -9.67 -5.49 15.45
CA VAL A 126 -9.98 -5.22 14.04
C VAL A 126 -10.01 -3.71 13.78
N SER A 127 -10.69 -2.93 14.62
CA SER A 127 -10.77 -1.47 14.48
C SER A 127 -9.41 -0.78 14.60
N ASN A 128 -8.55 -1.25 15.52
CA ASN A 128 -7.19 -0.74 15.68
C ASN A 128 -6.29 -1.08 14.48
N ILE A 129 -6.42 -2.29 13.92
CA ILE A 129 -5.70 -2.67 12.69
C ILE A 129 -6.14 -1.79 11.51
N GLU A 130 -7.44 -1.56 11.33
CA GLU A 130 -7.96 -0.66 10.29
C GLU A 130 -7.44 0.78 10.45
N SER A 131 -7.38 1.28 11.70
CA SER A 131 -6.80 2.59 12.01
C SER A 131 -5.29 2.65 11.71
N LYS A 132 -4.55 1.57 12.01
CA LYS A 132 -3.12 1.43 11.71
C LYS A 132 -2.86 1.43 10.19
N ILE A 133 -3.72 0.75 9.43
CA ILE A 133 -3.68 0.73 7.95
C ILE A 133 -3.91 2.14 7.41
N ALA A 134 -4.94 2.85 7.87
CA ALA A 134 -5.23 4.21 7.43
C ALA A 134 -4.08 5.17 7.75
N ALA A 135 -3.48 5.05 8.94
CA ALA A 135 -2.35 5.87 9.35
C ALA A 135 -1.09 5.62 8.49
N TRP A 136 -0.82 4.37 8.11
CA TRP A 136 0.35 4.04 7.28
C TRP A 136 0.14 4.42 5.81
N THR A 137 -1.04 4.14 5.27
CA THR A 137 -1.34 4.38 3.84
C THR A 137 -1.66 5.84 3.53
N PHE A 138 -1.99 6.64 4.56
CA PHE A 138 -2.58 7.97 4.42
C PHE A 138 -3.91 7.96 3.65
N LEU A 139 -4.59 6.81 3.59
CA LEU A 139 -5.90 6.67 2.97
C LEU A 139 -6.98 6.58 4.05
N PRO A 140 -8.15 7.23 3.87
CA PRO A 140 -9.20 7.22 4.88
C PRO A 140 -9.78 5.82 5.15
N ILE A 141 -10.25 5.58 6.38
CA ILE A 141 -10.80 4.28 6.78
C ILE A 141 -12.05 3.94 5.95
N GLU A 142 -12.87 4.94 5.66
CA GLU A 142 -14.12 4.83 4.88
C GLU A 142 -13.89 4.35 3.43
N ASN A 143 -12.68 4.53 2.89
CA ASN A 143 -12.31 4.04 1.57
C ASN A 143 -12.03 2.54 1.56
N GLY A 144 -11.78 1.92 2.72
CA GLY A 144 -11.44 0.51 2.81
C GLY A 144 -12.66 -0.40 2.68
N GLU A 145 -12.52 -1.54 2.01
CA GLU A 145 -13.48 -2.65 2.12
C GLU A 145 -13.39 -3.34 3.49
N ALA A 146 -14.29 -4.29 3.76
CA ALA A 146 -14.09 -5.25 4.85
C ALA A 146 -12.77 -6.03 4.67
N MET A 147 -12.07 -6.36 5.77
CA MET A 147 -10.86 -7.19 5.68
C MET A 147 -11.22 -8.61 5.27
N GLN A 148 -10.55 -9.13 4.23
CA GLN A 148 -10.69 -10.51 3.78
C GLN A 148 -9.60 -11.38 4.41
N ILE A 149 -9.98 -12.38 5.19
CA ILE A 149 -9.06 -13.41 5.69
C ILE A 149 -9.02 -14.56 4.69
N LEU A 150 -7.82 -15.06 4.39
CA LEU A 150 -7.56 -16.09 3.40
C LEU A 150 -6.64 -17.15 3.96
N HIS A 151 -6.93 -18.40 3.60
CA HIS A 151 -6.14 -19.57 3.93
C HIS A 151 -5.80 -20.36 2.67
N TYR A 152 -4.52 -20.69 2.52
CA TYR A 152 -4.00 -21.52 1.45
C TYR A 152 -3.34 -22.77 2.05
N GLU A 153 -3.87 -23.92 1.68
CA GLU A 153 -3.29 -25.24 1.93
C GLU A 153 -2.21 -25.58 0.90
N ASN A 154 -1.55 -26.72 1.08
CA ASN A 154 -0.53 -27.22 0.15
C ASN A 154 -1.07 -27.29 -1.29
N GLY A 155 -0.32 -26.71 -2.23
CA GLY A 155 -0.66 -26.62 -3.66
C GLY A 155 -1.64 -25.50 -4.02
N GLN A 156 -2.35 -24.92 -3.04
CA GLN A 156 -3.27 -23.81 -3.30
C GLN A 156 -2.52 -22.53 -3.66
N LYS A 157 -3.11 -21.74 -4.56
CA LYS A 157 -2.49 -20.58 -5.18
C LYS A 157 -3.51 -19.53 -5.56
N TYR A 158 -3.01 -18.40 -6.03
CA TYR A 158 -3.81 -17.42 -6.76
C TYR A 158 -3.02 -16.95 -7.99
N GLU A 159 -3.56 -17.20 -9.18
CA GLU A 159 -2.94 -16.75 -10.42
C GLU A 159 -2.78 -15.22 -10.45
N PRO A 160 -1.79 -14.71 -11.22
CA PRO A 160 -1.60 -13.28 -11.37
C PRO A 160 -2.86 -12.54 -11.83
N HIS A 161 -3.23 -11.50 -11.11
CA HIS A 161 -4.43 -10.69 -11.34
C HIS A 161 -4.19 -9.23 -10.94
N PHE A 162 -5.18 -8.39 -11.23
CA PHE A 162 -5.23 -7.01 -10.79
C PHE A 162 -6.26 -6.85 -9.68
N ASP A 163 -5.94 -5.97 -8.73
CA ASP A 163 -6.90 -5.57 -7.70
C ASP A 163 -7.82 -4.44 -8.16
N TYR A 164 -7.47 -3.70 -9.21
CA TYR A 164 -8.40 -2.74 -9.80
C TYR A 164 -9.46 -3.48 -10.64
N PHE A 165 -10.64 -2.87 -10.77
CA PHE A 165 -11.73 -3.44 -11.55
C PHE A 165 -11.63 -3.17 -13.05
N HIS A 166 -12.13 -4.11 -13.85
CA HIS A 166 -12.39 -3.92 -15.28
C HIS A 166 -13.87 -3.58 -15.54
N ASP A 167 -14.77 -4.05 -14.68
CA ASP A 167 -16.21 -3.82 -14.78
C ASP A 167 -16.62 -2.45 -14.21
N LYS A 168 -17.69 -1.87 -14.74
CA LYS A 168 -18.22 -0.59 -14.26
C LYS A 168 -18.97 -0.71 -12.94
N ALA A 169 -19.61 -1.85 -12.67
CA ALA A 169 -20.50 -2.00 -11.52
C ALA A 169 -19.73 -1.87 -10.19
N ASN A 170 -18.57 -2.51 -10.08
CA ASN A 170 -17.70 -2.39 -8.92
C ASN A 170 -16.99 -1.03 -8.85
N GLN A 171 -16.78 -0.35 -9.99
CA GLN A 171 -16.25 1.03 -9.99
C GLN A 171 -17.24 2.05 -9.44
N GLU A 172 -18.55 1.79 -9.49
CA GLU A 172 -19.54 2.65 -8.81
C GLU A 172 -19.38 2.59 -7.27
N LEU A 173 -18.86 1.47 -6.75
CA LEU A 173 -18.60 1.26 -5.32
C LEU A 173 -17.26 1.87 -4.91
N GLY A 174 -17.20 3.20 -4.82
CA GLY A 174 -16.02 3.92 -4.35
C GLY A 174 -14.91 4.10 -5.41
N GLY A 175 -15.11 3.66 -6.65
CA GLY A 175 -14.11 3.71 -7.72
C GLY A 175 -13.17 2.49 -7.71
N HIS A 176 -12.09 2.56 -8.49
CA HIS A 176 -11.04 1.54 -8.43
C HIS A 176 -10.44 1.45 -7.03
N ARG A 177 -9.99 0.24 -6.68
CA ARG A 177 -9.05 0.02 -5.57
C ARG A 177 -7.71 0.68 -5.93
N VAL A 178 -7.30 1.67 -5.14
CA VAL A 178 -6.05 2.41 -5.34
C VAL A 178 -4.85 1.68 -4.73
N ALA A 179 -5.07 1.00 -3.62
CA ALA A 179 -4.04 0.32 -2.87
C ALA A 179 -4.57 -0.93 -2.17
N THR A 180 -3.64 -1.86 -1.95
CA THR A 180 -3.89 -3.10 -1.22
C THR A 180 -2.86 -3.23 -0.11
N VAL A 181 -3.34 -3.52 1.10
CA VAL A 181 -2.48 -3.95 2.21
C VAL A 181 -2.72 -5.45 2.43
N LEU A 182 -1.72 -6.25 2.09
CA LEU A 182 -1.69 -7.69 2.30
C LEU A 182 -0.86 -8.00 3.54
N MET A 183 -1.51 -8.42 4.62
CA MET A 183 -0.88 -8.79 5.89
C MET A 183 -0.69 -10.29 5.95
N TYR A 184 0.51 -10.74 6.31
CA TYR A 184 0.84 -12.15 6.48
C TYR A 184 0.58 -12.57 7.92
N LEU A 185 -0.31 -13.55 8.11
CA LEU A 185 -0.75 -14.02 9.43
C LEU A 185 -0.03 -15.31 9.88
N SER A 186 0.67 -15.97 8.97
CA SER A 186 1.51 -17.13 9.25
C SER A 186 2.87 -17.00 8.56
N ASN A 187 3.86 -17.73 9.09
CA ASN A 187 5.08 -18.02 8.35
C ASN A 187 4.79 -19.17 7.37
N VAL A 188 5.39 -19.12 6.17
CA VAL A 188 5.34 -20.24 5.22
C VAL A 188 6.74 -20.78 5.04
N GLU A 189 6.90 -22.09 5.21
CA GLU A 189 8.20 -22.76 5.15
C GLU A 189 8.75 -22.71 3.72
N LYS A 190 7.92 -23.11 2.74
CA LYS A 190 8.28 -23.09 1.32
C LYS A 190 7.08 -22.73 0.42
N GLY A 191 7.33 -21.87 -0.58
CA GLY A 191 6.28 -21.38 -1.46
C GLY A 191 5.47 -20.24 -0.84
N GLY A 192 4.27 -20.00 -1.36
CA GLY A 192 3.34 -19.00 -0.82
C GLY A 192 3.76 -17.54 -1.02
N GLU A 193 4.79 -17.26 -1.81
CA GLU A 193 5.27 -15.90 -2.06
C GLU A 193 4.21 -15.05 -2.77
N THR A 194 4.17 -13.75 -2.47
CA THR A 194 3.45 -12.79 -3.31
C THR A 194 4.37 -12.36 -4.44
N VAL A 195 4.04 -12.69 -5.68
CA VAL A 195 4.87 -12.41 -6.87
C VAL A 195 4.28 -11.29 -7.71
N PHE A 196 5.13 -10.39 -8.22
CA PHE A 196 4.81 -9.34 -9.18
C PHE A 196 5.54 -9.63 -10.51
N PRO A 197 4.92 -10.35 -11.47
CA PRO A 197 5.59 -10.79 -12.70
C PRO A 197 6.09 -9.64 -13.58
N HIS A 198 5.42 -8.49 -13.52
CA HIS A 198 5.74 -7.31 -14.33
C HIS A 198 6.61 -6.29 -13.60
N ALA A 199 7.07 -6.58 -12.38
CA ALA A 199 7.93 -5.65 -11.67
C ALA A 199 9.26 -5.43 -12.42
N GLN A 200 9.68 -4.17 -12.56
CA GLN A 200 10.90 -3.84 -13.31
C GLN A 200 12.18 -4.32 -12.61
N VAL A 201 12.14 -4.42 -11.28
CA VAL A 201 13.22 -5.02 -10.49
C VAL A 201 12.97 -6.52 -10.45
N LYS A 202 13.77 -7.31 -11.17
CA LYS A 202 13.81 -8.76 -10.96
C LYS A 202 14.81 -9.04 -9.85
N THR A 203 14.30 -9.53 -8.72
CA THR A 203 15.04 -10.05 -7.54
C THR A 203 16.30 -9.26 -7.13
N VAL A 204 16.26 -8.59 -5.97
CA VAL A 204 17.50 -8.35 -5.23
C VAL A 204 18.06 -9.73 -4.87
N GLU A 205 19.32 -9.98 -5.19
CA GLU A 205 20.06 -11.21 -4.89
C GLU A 205 19.98 -11.54 -3.38
N ALA A 206 18.90 -12.18 -2.93
CA ALA A 206 18.87 -12.86 -1.65
C ALA A 206 19.69 -14.14 -1.84
N LYS A 207 21.01 -14.02 -1.64
CA LYS A 207 22.01 -15.08 -1.92
C LYS A 207 21.77 -16.38 -1.14
N ASP A 208 20.84 -16.40 -0.18
CA ASP A 208 20.63 -17.54 0.73
C ASP A 208 19.15 -17.96 0.92
N GLU A 209 18.17 -17.35 0.22
CA GLU A 209 16.75 -17.76 0.35
C GLU A 209 16.29 -18.66 -0.80
N VAL A 210 15.82 -19.87 -0.47
CA VAL A 210 15.26 -20.83 -1.42
C VAL A 210 13.86 -20.38 -1.86
N LEU A 211 13.80 -19.52 -2.88
CA LEU A 211 12.55 -19.12 -3.55
C LEU A 211 11.96 -20.27 -4.39
N SER A 212 10.63 -20.36 -4.44
CA SER A 212 9.92 -21.28 -5.32
C SER A 212 10.16 -20.94 -6.81
N ASP A 213 9.92 -21.90 -7.71
CA ASP A 213 10.04 -21.65 -9.15
C ASP A 213 9.05 -20.59 -9.65
N CYS A 214 7.86 -20.53 -9.03
CA CYS A 214 6.89 -19.47 -9.28
C CYS A 214 7.45 -18.09 -8.91
N ALA A 215 8.10 -17.97 -7.75
CA ALA A 215 8.63 -16.71 -7.26
C ALA A 215 9.77 -16.13 -8.12
N LYS A 216 10.42 -16.95 -8.94
CA LYS A 216 11.47 -16.50 -9.88
C LYS A 216 10.91 -15.75 -11.09
N ASN A 217 9.60 -15.81 -11.34
CA ASN A 217 8.96 -15.17 -12.49
C ASN A 217 8.71 -13.66 -12.31
N GLY A 218 9.16 -13.06 -11.21
CA GLY A 218 8.98 -11.63 -10.92
C GLY A 218 9.69 -11.18 -9.65
N TYR A 219 9.38 -9.97 -9.20
CA TYR A 219 9.75 -9.56 -7.85
C TYR A 219 8.83 -10.28 -6.85
N SER A 220 9.41 -10.94 -5.85
CA SER A 220 8.63 -11.76 -4.93
C SER A 220 8.88 -11.40 -3.47
N VAL A 221 7.83 -11.51 -2.68
CA VAL A 221 7.83 -11.24 -1.24
C VAL A 221 7.47 -12.52 -0.50
N LYS A 222 8.39 -13.02 0.32
CA LYS A 222 8.15 -14.19 1.18
C LYS A 222 7.22 -13.79 2.34
N PRO A 223 6.18 -14.59 2.65
CA PRO A 223 5.30 -14.32 3.79
C PRO A 223 6.01 -14.62 5.13
N PHE A 224 6.07 -13.61 5.98
CA PHE A 224 6.51 -13.72 7.37
C PHE A 224 5.42 -13.20 8.29
N LYS A 225 5.06 -13.97 9.32
CA LYS A 225 4.00 -13.63 10.27
C LYS A 225 4.23 -12.22 10.83
N GLY A 226 3.21 -11.38 10.77
CA GLY A 226 3.24 -10.01 11.25
C GLY A 226 3.63 -8.98 10.20
N ASP A 227 4.28 -9.35 9.11
CA ASP A 227 4.64 -8.42 8.05
C ASP A 227 3.41 -8.00 7.22
N ALA A 228 3.45 -6.78 6.69
CA ALA A 228 2.42 -6.28 5.79
C ALA A 228 3.04 -5.70 4.51
N LEU A 229 2.54 -6.13 3.36
CA LEU A 229 2.90 -5.64 2.04
C LEU A 229 1.85 -4.63 1.57
N LEU A 230 2.26 -3.38 1.37
CA LEU A 230 1.47 -2.35 0.71
C LEU A 230 1.90 -2.25 -0.75
N PHE A 231 0.96 -2.36 -1.68
CA PHE A 231 1.20 -2.05 -3.09
C PHE A 231 0.04 -1.26 -3.69
N PHE A 232 0.34 -0.52 -4.76
CA PHE A 232 -0.64 0.35 -5.41
C PHE A 232 -1.05 -0.21 -6.76
N SER A 233 -2.37 -0.28 -6.97
CA SER A 233 -2.97 -0.71 -8.23
C SER A 233 -3.11 0.44 -9.23
N LEU A 234 -3.01 1.68 -8.75
CA LEU A 234 -3.05 2.90 -9.57
C LEU A 234 -1.76 3.70 -9.47
N LEU A 235 -1.42 4.35 -10.58
CA LEU A 235 -0.41 5.38 -10.67
C LEU A 235 -0.87 6.67 -9.94
N PRO A 236 0.05 7.59 -9.57
CA PRO A 236 -0.32 8.84 -8.89
C PRO A 236 -1.28 9.75 -9.67
N ASN A 237 -1.38 9.59 -10.99
CA ASN A 237 -2.35 10.27 -11.85
C ASN A 237 -3.72 9.54 -11.89
N ALA A 238 -3.95 8.57 -11.01
CA ALA A 238 -5.16 7.76 -10.88
C ALA A 238 -5.48 6.81 -12.07
N THR A 239 -4.55 6.61 -13.01
CA THR A 239 -4.70 5.57 -14.03
C THR A 239 -4.24 4.21 -13.50
N THR A 240 -4.78 3.12 -14.04
CA THR A 240 -4.38 1.76 -13.67
C THR A 240 -2.89 1.50 -13.94
N ASP A 241 -2.23 0.79 -13.03
CA ASP A 241 -0.82 0.40 -13.17
C ASP A 241 -0.72 -1.06 -13.65
N PRO A 242 -0.39 -1.32 -14.93
CA PRO A 242 -0.27 -2.69 -15.44
C PRO A 242 0.88 -3.49 -14.81
N ASN A 243 1.81 -2.82 -14.12
CA ASN A 243 2.88 -3.49 -13.38
C ASN A 243 2.40 -4.00 -12.01
N SER A 244 1.21 -3.60 -11.55
CA SER A 244 0.62 -4.09 -10.30
C SER A 244 0.02 -5.50 -10.43
N LEU A 245 0.22 -6.17 -11.57
CA LEU A 245 -0.14 -7.58 -11.75
C LEU A 245 0.58 -8.39 -10.68
N HIS A 246 -0.17 -9.12 -9.87
CA HIS A 246 0.39 -9.87 -8.76
C HIS A 246 -0.38 -11.15 -8.50
N GLY A 247 0.29 -12.14 -7.90
CA GLY A 247 -0.31 -13.43 -7.57
C GLY A 247 0.24 -14.00 -6.26
N SER A 248 -0.38 -15.08 -5.80
CA SER A 248 0.14 -15.89 -4.70
C SER A 248 0.67 -17.19 -5.27
N CYS A 249 1.98 -17.39 -5.18
CA CYS A 249 2.62 -18.64 -5.55
C CYS A 249 2.04 -19.81 -4.75
N PRO A 250 2.08 -21.04 -5.30
CA PRO A 250 1.62 -22.23 -4.60
C PRO A 250 2.34 -22.39 -3.26
N VAL A 251 1.59 -22.72 -2.21
CA VAL A 251 2.21 -23.22 -0.97
C VAL A 251 2.79 -24.60 -1.25
N ILE A 252 4.03 -24.85 -0.84
CA ILE A 252 4.73 -26.13 -1.05
C ILE A 252 4.88 -26.86 0.29
N GLU A 253 5.19 -26.12 1.35
CA GLU A 253 5.38 -26.64 2.71
C GLU A 253 4.84 -25.64 3.74
N GLY A 254 4.10 -26.14 4.73
CA GLY A 254 3.32 -25.35 5.69
C GLY A 254 1.96 -24.92 5.16
N GLU A 255 1.44 -23.82 5.70
CA GLU A 255 0.17 -23.21 5.33
C GLU A 255 0.27 -21.68 5.33
N LYS A 256 -0.46 -21.01 4.44
CA LYS A 256 -0.46 -19.54 4.35
C LYS A 256 -1.77 -18.97 4.84
N TRP A 257 -1.71 -18.17 5.89
CA TRP A 257 -2.79 -17.30 6.33
C TRP A 257 -2.46 -15.86 5.97
N SER A 258 -3.45 -15.13 5.43
CA SER A 258 -3.29 -13.72 5.09
C SER A 258 -4.56 -12.92 5.33
N ALA A 259 -4.42 -11.63 5.58
CA ALA A 259 -5.52 -10.67 5.64
C ALA A 259 -5.31 -9.59 4.58
N THR A 260 -6.27 -9.40 3.69
CA THR A 260 -6.23 -8.40 2.63
C THR A 260 -7.17 -7.25 2.97
N LYS A 261 -6.66 -6.03 2.90
CA LYS A 261 -7.46 -4.79 2.94
C LYS A 261 -7.32 -4.07 1.61
N TRP A 262 -8.40 -4.05 0.84
CA TRP A 262 -8.51 -3.21 -0.35
C TRP A 262 -9.01 -1.83 0.01
N ILE A 263 -8.44 -0.80 -0.63
CA ILE A 263 -8.75 0.60 -0.36
C ILE A 263 -9.07 1.30 -1.67
N HIS A 264 -10.25 1.94 -1.74
CA HIS A 264 -10.76 2.62 -2.93
C HIS A 264 -10.29 4.07 -3.03
N VAL A 265 -10.46 4.67 -4.20
CA VAL A 265 -10.22 6.12 -4.43
C VAL A 265 -11.22 7.02 -3.70
N ARG A 266 -12.41 6.51 -3.36
CA ARG A 266 -13.48 7.22 -2.61
C ARG A 266 -14.05 6.33 -1.50
N SER A 267 -14.90 6.91 -0.66
CA SER A 267 -15.65 6.19 0.38
C SER A 267 -16.42 5.01 -0.24
N PHE A 268 -16.12 3.81 0.24
CA PHE A 268 -16.80 2.57 -0.15
C PHE A 268 -18.17 2.46 0.53
N GLU A 269 -18.30 3.03 1.74
CA GLU A 269 -19.54 2.99 2.52
C GLU A 269 -20.62 3.92 1.96
N ASP A 270 -20.23 5.12 1.50
CA ASP A 270 -21.19 6.08 1.00
C ASP A 270 -21.70 5.70 -0.39
N SER A 271 -20.91 4.99 -1.20
CA SER A 271 -21.39 4.43 -2.47
C SER A 271 -22.51 3.40 -2.28
N ILE A 272 -22.49 2.62 -1.20
CA ILE A 272 -23.60 1.72 -0.86
C ILE A 272 -24.86 2.53 -0.47
N ARG A 273 -24.68 3.71 0.14
CA ARG A 273 -25.78 4.59 0.60
C ARG A 273 -26.30 5.54 -0.48
N GLN A 274 -25.51 5.86 -1.50
CA GLN A 274 -25.88 6.81 -2.56
C GLN A 274 -26.73 6.19 -3.68
N GLY A 275 -26.84 4.86 -3.76
CA GLY A 275 -27.70 4.17 -4.73
C GLY A 275 -29.20 4.44 -4.58
N THR A 276 -29.64 5.26 -3.61
CA THR A 276 -31.07 5.41 -3.28
C THR A 276 -31.61 6.84 -3.17
N SER A 277 -30.84 7.91 -3.34
CA SER A 277 -31.44 9.25 -3.19
C SER A 277 -30.72 10.34 -4.00
N GLY A 278 -31.38 10.86 -5.05
CA GLY A 278 -31.04 12.11 -5.72
C GLY A 278 -31.25 13.37 -4.86
N GLU A 279 -31.10 13.25 -3.55
CA GLU A 279 -31.27 14.34 -2.59
C GLU A 279 -30.09 15.31 -2.62
N CYS A 280 -30.38 16.61 -2.65
CA CYS A 280 -29.39 17.67 -2.58
C CYS A 280 -28.78 17.76 -1.16
N LYS A 281 -27.75 16.96 -0.90
CA LYS A 281 -27.02 16.96 0.38
C LYS A 281 -25.51 17.04 0.18
N ASP A 282 -24.84 17.57 1.19
CA ASP A 282 -23.39 17.45 1.32
C ASP A 282 -23.08 16.08 1.93
N ALA A 283 -22.27 15.29 1.23
CA ALA A 283 -21.86 13.96 1.66
C ALA A 283 -20.66 13.99 2.63
N ASN A 284 -20.02 15.15 2.81
CA ASN A 284 -18.91 15.31 3.74
C ASN A 284 -19.11 16.53 4.66
N ALA A 285 -18.79 16.38 5.94
CA ALA A 285 -18.88 17.46 6.93
C ALA A 285 -17.99 18.68 6.58
N ASN A 286 -16.93 18.48 5.80
CA ASN A 286 -16.02 19.55 5.37
C ASN A 286 -16.47 20.26 4.09
N CYS A 287 -17.55 19.84 3.42
CA CYS A 287 -18.00 20.45 2.17
C CYS A 287 -18.16 21.97 2.27
N PHE A 288 -18.69 22.48 3.37
CA PHE A 288 -18.81 23.92 3.61
C PHE A 288 -17.44 24.62 3.65
N THR A 289 -16.49 24.02 4.36
CA THR A 289 -15.12 24.55 4.49
C THR A 289 -14.38 24.55 3.15
N TRP A 290 -14.51 23.47 2.38
CA TRP A 290 -13.89 23.34 1.06
C TRP A 290 -14.51 24.29 0.04
N ALA A 291 -15.84 24.42 0.03
CA ALA A 291 -16.52 25.40 -0.82
C ALA A 291 -16.06 26.82 -0.52
N LYS A 292 -15.93 27.19 0.77
CA LYS A 292 -15.38 28.48 1.19
C LYS A 292 -13.91 28.68 0.76
N ALA A 293 -13.15 27.61 0.56
CA ALA A 293 -11.76 27.65 0.06
C ALA A 293 -11.64 27.70 -1.48
N GLY A 294 -12.77 27.73 -2.21
CA GLY A 294 -12.83 27.77 -3.67
C GLY A 294 -12.65 26.41 -4.35
N GLU A 295 -12.92 25.31 -3.63
CA GLU A 295 -12.82 23.96 -4.22
C GLU A 295 -13.94 23.67 -5.22
N CYS A 296 -15.05 24.41 -5.20
CA CYS A 296 -16.11 24.27 -6.20
C CYS A 296 -15.59 24.53 -7.62
N GLU A 297 -14.64 25.46 -7.78
CA GLU A 297 -14.00 25.79 -9.05
C GLU A 297 -12.70 24.99 -9.29
N LYS A 298 -11.92 24.73 -8.23
CA LYS A 298 -10.62 24.01 -8.35
C LYS A 298 -10.79 22.50 -8.49
N ASN A 299 -11.85 21.94 -7.94
CA ASN A 299 -12.16 20.51 -7.95
C ASN A 299 -13.65 20.26 -8.28
N PRO A 300 -14.12 20.73 -9.45
CA PRO A 300 -15.54 20.75 -9.79
C PRO A 300 -16.12 19.34 -9.90
N VAL A 301 -15.35 18.36 -10.35
CA VAL A 301 -15.82 16.97 -10.51
C VAL A 301 -16.22 16.37 -9.15
N TYR A 302 -15.40 16.55 -8.11
CA TYR A 302 -15.75 16.05 -6.77
C TYR A 302 -16.83 16.91 -6.13
N MET A 303 -16.71 18.24 -6.22
CA MET A 303 -17.55 19.16 -5.45
C MET A 303 -18.96 19.32 -6.05
N VAL A 304 -19.03 19.52 -7.37
CA VAL A 304 -20.25 19.83 -8.13
C VAL A 304 -20.78 18.60 -8.87
N GLY A 305 -19.89 17.79 -9.45
CA GLY A 305 -20.22 16.63 -10.26
C GLY A 305 -19.91 16.82 -11.73
N SER A 306 -20.23 15.80 -12.52
CA SER A 306 -20.20 15.80 -13.99
C SER A 306 -21.61 15.55 -14.54
N GLU A 307 -21.75 15.44 -15.86
CA GLU A 307 -23.02 15.08 -16.50
C GLU A 307 -23.54 13.70 -16.04
N ASP A 308 -22.62 12.77 -15.78
CA ASP A 308 -22.97 11.38 -15.44
C ASP A 308 -23.12 11.13 -13.94
N LEU A 309 -22.46 11.94 -13.09
CA LEU A 309 -22.37 11.69 -11.66
C LEU A 309 -22.56 12.96 -10.83
N PRO A 310 -23.48 12.97 -9.84
CA PRO A 310 -23.63 14.09 -8.94
C PRO A 310 -22.40 14.25 -8.05
N GLY A 311 -21.94 15.49 -7.84
CA GLY A 311 -20.87 15.80 -6.90
C GLY A 311 -21.28 15.60 -5.43
N PHE A 312 -20.27 15.53 -4.57
CA PHE A 312 -20.40 15.22 -3.15
C PHE A 312 -20.72 16.44 -2.28
N CYS A 313 -20.52 17.66 -2.79
CA CYS A 313 -20.69 18.90 -2.03
C CYS A 313 -21.63 19.89 -2.73
N ARG A 314 -22.62 19.36 -3.47
CA ARG A 314 -23.51 20.14 -4.33
C ARG A 314 -24.31 21.20 -3.57
N LYS A 315 -24.68 20.93 -2.32
CA LYS A 315 -25.40 21.88 -1.47
C LYS A 315 -24.48 23.03 -1.06
N SER A 316 -23.28 22.73 -0.58
CA SER A 316 -22.26 23.73 -0.24
C SER A 316 -21.81 24.56 -1.45
N CYS A 317 -21.73 23.96 -2.64
CA CYS A 317 -21.44 24.66 -3.90
C CYS A 317 -22.66 25.34 -4.53
N LYS A 318 -23.84 25.31 -3.87
CA LYS A 318 -25.07 25.96 -4.35
C LYS A 318 -25.53 25.50 -5.74
N VAL A 319 -25.17 24.27 -6.11
CA VAL A 319 -25.53 23.63 -7.39
C VAL A 319 -27.00 23.17 -7.36
N CYS A 320 -27.51 22.90 -6.17
CA CYS A 320 -28.89 22.54 -5.94
C CYS A 320 -29.39 23.22 -4.66
N SER A 321 -30.71 23.38 -4.57
CA SER A 321 -31.39 23.83 -3.35
C SER A 321 -32.14 22.64 -2.77
N SER A 322 -32.07 22.48 -1.46
CA SER A 322 -32.83 21.47 -0.72
C SER A 322 -34.33 21.72 -0.80
#